data_AF-A0A4Q9MXX7-F1
#
_entry.id   AF-A0A4Q9MXX7-F1
#
_cell.length_a   1.000
_cell.length_b   1.000
_cell.length_c   1.000
_cell.angle_alpha   90.00
_cell.angle_beta   90.00
_cell.angle_gamma   90.00
#
_symmetry.space_group_name_H-M   'P 1'
#
loop_
_entity.id
_entity.type
_entity.pdbx_description
1 polymer ?
#
loop_
_entity_poly.entity_id
_entity_poly.type
_entity_poly.pdbx_seq_one_letter_code
_entity_poly.pdbx_strand_id
1 'polypeptide(L)'
;MPANDSHPYVPATPGDSRSPCPALNALANHGYLPRDGRNVTASQLITAIEQRYKLDAAFTQTLVYGGLAKCGHWDGLSCKLDLHDLAKHNVIEHDGSLVHDDTAPGETFAPTRVDPDLLHQLLDTSDSDFLTLHDLCQAQVTRQDASRPIGSVPAVVSKGELDLIYEVFGIVPDPKEASETATNGGKLVVPKSYLKQWLGQERLPDGWKGPVNAITLTSLVSHIHQIGGIEKEIKMPDKTDL
;
A
#
# COMPACT_ATOMS: atom_id res chain seq x y z
N MET A 1 19.69 -26.06 -12.53
CA MET A 1 18.48 -25.51 -13.15
C MET A 1 17.70 -24.83 -12.04
N PRO A 2 17.51 -23.50 -12.03
CA PRO A 2 16.61 -22.93 -11.04
C PRO A 2 15.24 -23.55 -11.26
N ALA A 3 14.60 -24.00 -10.18
CA ALA A 3 13.21 -24.46 -10.23
C ALA A 3 12.38 -23.38 -10.94
N ASN A 4 11.48 -23.81 -11.81
CA ASN A 4 10.59 -22.93 -12.55
C ASN A 4 9.76 -22.14 -11.52
N ASP A 5 10.21 -20.93 -11.19
CA ASP A 5 9.66 -20.04 -10.16
C ASP A 5 8.37 -19.38 -10.66
N SER A 6 7.48 -20.19 -11.22
CA SER A 6 6.21 -19.71 -11.73
C SER A 6 5.32 -19.41 -10.53
N HIS A 7 5.24 -18.12 -10.20
CA HIS A 7 4.27 -17.54 -9.29
C HIS A 7 3.12 -16.90 -10.11
N PRO A 8 2.31 -17.70 -10.85
CA PRO A 8 1.23 -17.15 -11.64
C PRO A 8 0.18 -16.54 -10.72
N TYR A 9 -0.44 -15.48 -11.22
CA TYR A 9 -1.62 -14.92 -10.59
C TYR A 9 -2.77 -15.93 -10.62
N VAL A 10 -3.37 -16.15 -9.45
CA VAL A 10 -4.64 -16.86 -9.28
C VAL A 10 -5.48 -15.98 -8.35
N PRO A 11 -6.66 -15.51 -8.78
CA PRO A 11 -7.50 -14.68 -7.93
C PRO A 11 -7.97 -15.46 -6.70
N ALA A 12 -8.16 -14.74 -5.59
CA ALA A 12 -8.73 -15.29 -4.38
C ALA A 12 -10.15 -15.83 -4.62
N THR A 13 -10.47 -16.95 -3.99
CA THR A 13 -11.82 -17.48 -3.89
C THR A 13 -12.51 -16.97 -2.62
N PRO A 14 -13.85 -17.05 -2.50
CA PRO A 14 -14.56 -16.60 -1.29
C PRO A 14 -14.13 -17.29 0.01
N GLY A 15 -13.48 -18.45 -0.07
CA GLY A 15 -12.95 -19.17 1.09
C GLY A 15 -11.56 -18.70 1.52
N ASP A 16 -10.86 -17.89 0.73
CA ASP A 16 -9.49 -17.47 1.02
C ASP A 16 -9.46 -16.24 1.94
N SER A 17 -8.53 -16.22 2.87
CA SER A 17 -8.31 -15.11 3.81
C SER A 17 -7.58 -13.97 3.09
N ARG A 18 -8.12 -12.76 3.14
CA ARG A 18 -7.51 -11.54 2.59
C ARG A 18 -7.61 -10.41 3.61
N SER A 19 -6.70 -9.45 3.47
CA SER A 19 -6.47 -8.32 4.37
C SER A 19 -6.90 -6.99 3.73
N PRO A 20 -6.89 -5.85 4.44
CA PRO A 20 -6.94 -4.54 3.79
C PRO A 20 -5.61 -4.16 3.10
N CYS A 21 -4.57 -5.00 3.20
CA CYS A 21 -3.25 -4.72 2.64
C CYS A 21 -3.10 -5.30 1.22
N PRO A 22 -3.07 -4.46 0.17
CA PRO A 22 -2.92 -4.92 -1.22
C PRO A 22 -1.62 -5.68 -1.45
N ALA A 23 -0.54 -5.31 -0.74
CA ALA A 23 0.77 -5.94 -0.85
C ALA A 23 0.70 -7.44 -0.55
N LEU A 24 0.10 -7.80 0.60
CA LEU A 24 0.02 -9.18 1.07
C LEU A 24 -1.01 -9.99 0.27
N ASN A 25 -2.12 -9.36 -0.12
CA ASN A 25 -3.13 -10.00 -0.96
C ASN A 25 -2.55 -10.36 -2.33
N ALA A 26 -1.77 -9.48 -2.95
CA ALA A 26 -1.05 -9.78 -4.19
C ALA A 26 -0.04 -10.92 -4.00
N LEU A 27 0.73 -10.94 -2.90
CA LEU A 27 1.66 -12.02 -2.63
C LEU A 27 0.96 -13.38 -2.44
N ALA A 28 -0.22 -13.41 -1.79
CA ALA A 28 -1.03 -14.62 -1.68
C ALA A 28 -1.63 -15.04 -3.04
N ASN A 29 -2.16 -14.10 -3.83
CA ASN A 29 -2.68 -14.35 -5.18
C ASN A 29 -1.59 -14.83 -6.16
N HIS A 30 -0.32 -14.54 -5.91
CA HIS A 30 0.81 -15.07 -6.67
C HIS A 30 1.46 -16.33 -6.03
N GLY A 31 1.02 -16.75 -4.85
CA GLY A 31 1.56 -17.92 -4.15
C GLY A 31 2.93 -17.71 -3.53
N TYR A 32 3.37 -16.46 -3.33
CA TYR A 32 4.54 -16.15 -2.50
C TYR A 32 4.23 -16.34 -1.01
N LEU A 33 2.97 -16.16 -0.63
CA LEU A 33 2.38 -16.57 0.64
C LEU A 33 1.41 -17.74 0.39
N PRO A 34 0.99 -18.48 1.44
CA PRO A 34 -0.12 -19.42 1.33
C PRO A 34 -1.31 -18.78 0.60
N ARG A 35 -1.79 -19.41 -0.48
CA ARG A 35 -2.83 -18.83 -1.36
C ARG A 35 -4.16 -18.64 -0.63
N ASP A 36 -4.43 -19.49 0.34
CA ASP A 36 -5.57 -19.39 1.24
C ASP A 36 -5.43 -18.27 2.28
N GLY A 37 -4.27 -17.61 2.36
CA GLY A 37 -3.99 -16.48 3.24
C GLY A 37 -4.01 -16.83 4.73
N ARG A 38 -3.84 -18.11 5.10
CA ARG A 38 -3.94 -18.57 6.49
C ARG A 38 -2.62 -19.07 7.03
N ASN A 39 -2.49 -19.01 8.36
CA ASN A 39 -1.39 -19.58 9.11
C ASN A 39 -0.01 -19.11 8.59
N VAL A 40 0.07 -17.86 8.15
CA VAL A 40 1.28 -17.31 7.55
C VAL A 40 2.32 -17.04 8.64
N THR A 41 3.52 -17.59 8.48
CA THR A 41 4.61 -17.43 9.46
C THR A 41 5.40 -16.15 9.22
N ALA A 42 6.12 -15.70 10.26
CA ALA A 42 7.05 -14.57 10.13
C ALA A 42 8.08 -14.78 9.00
N SER A 43 8.64 -15.99 8.87
CA SER A 43 9.63 -16.29 7.84
C SER A 43 9.06 -16.23 6.42
N GLN A 44 7.82 -16.67 6.23
CA GLN A 44 7.11 -16.54 4.94
C GLN A 44 6.88 -15.08 4.58
N LEU A 45 6.38 -14.28 5.54
CA LEU A 45 6.16 -12.85 5.34
C LEU A 45 7.47 -12.12 5.00
N ILE A 46 8.52 -12.31 5.81
CA ILE A 46 9.83 -11.67 5.60
C ILE A 46 10.38 -12.03 4.21
N THR A 47 10.42 -13.32 3.88
CA THR A 47 10.96 -13.79 2.60
C THR A 47 10.18 -13.20 1.42
N ALA A 48 8.85 -13.25 1.45
CA ALA A 48 8.03 -12.77 0.35
C ALA A 48 8.12 -11.25 0.17
N ILE A 49 8.12 -10.48 1.27
CA ILE A 49 8.21 -9.02 1.23
C ILE A 49 9.59 -8.58 0.72
N GLU A 50 10.68 -9.10 1.28
CA GLU A 50 12.03 -8.73 0.86
C GLU A 50 12.30 -9.08 -0.61
N GLN A 51 11.89 -10.29 -1.04
CA GLN A 51 12.15 -10.75 -2.41
C GLN A 51 11.36 -9.96 -3.46
N ARG A 52 10.13 -9.54 -3.15
CA ARG A 52 9.23 -8.94 -4.14
C ARG A 52 9.21 -7.42 -4.09
N TYR A 53 9.20 -6.85 -2.89
CA TYR A 53 9.10 -5.42 -2.69
C TYR A 53 10.42 -4.77 -2.27
N LYS A 54 11.53 -5.53 -2.16
CA LYS A 54 12.88 -5.00 -1.87
C LYS A 54 12.94 -4.05 -0.66
N LEU A 55 12.08 -4.29 0.34
CA LEU A 55 12.23 -3.65 1.64
C LEU A 55 13.48 -4.20 2.30
N ASP A 56 14.24 -3.34 2.97
CA ASP A 56 15.39 -3.78 3.75
C ASP A 56 14.95 -4.70 4.92
N ALA A 57 15.91 -5.46 5.45
CA ALA A 57 15.62 -6.44 6.48
C ALA A 57 15.13 -5.82 7.79
N ALA A 58 15.64 -4.66 8.17
CA ALA A 58 15.25 -4.01 9.41
C ALA A 58 13.80 -3.50 9.33
N PHE A 59 13.45 -2.90 8.20
CA PHE A 59 12.09 -2.43 7.93
C PHE A 59 11.11 -3.60 7.82
N THR A 60 11.47 -4.65 7.06
CA THR A 60 10.62 -5.84 6.91
C THR A 60 10.37 -6.52 8.26
N GLN A 61 11.42 -6.74 9.06
CA GLN A 61 11.26 -7.32 10.40
C GLN A 61 10.38 -6.45 11.31
N THR A 62 10.53 -5.13 11.26
CA THR A 62 9.69 -4.20 12.02
C THR A 62 8.22 -4.37 11.67
N LEU A 63 7.89 -4.40 10.37
CA LEU A 63 6.51 -4.60 9.91
C LEU A 63 5.97 -5.98 10.29
N VAL A 64 6.73 -7.04 10.04
CA VAL A 64 6.27 -8.42 10.25
C VAL A 64 6.06 -8.71 11.73
N TYR A 65 7.04 -8.40 12.58
CA TYR A 65 6.90 -8.67 14.02
C TYR A 65 5.90 -7.73 14.68
N GLY A 66 5.80 -6.48 14.22
CA GLY A 66 4.75 -5.56 14.68
C GLY A 66 3.34 -6.06 14.31
N GLY A 67 3.15 -6.52 13.08
CA GLY A 67 1.90 -7.13 12.60
C GLY A 67 1.51 -8.38 13.39
N LEU A 68 2.45 -9.31 13.57
CA LEU A 68 2.22 -10.53 14.34
C LEU A 68 1.93 -10.24 15.83
N ALA A 69 2.61 -9.28 16.44
CA ALA A 69 2.37 -8.93 17.84
C ALA A 69 0.99 -8.31 18.07
N LYS A 70 0.45 -7.58 17.08
CA LYS A 70 -0.82 -6.87 17.20
C LYS A 70 -2.02 -7.66 16.70
N CYS A 71 -1.85 -8.40 15.60
CA CYS A 71 -2.92 -9.08 14.88
C CYS A 71 -2.74 -10.60 14.82
N GLY A 72 -1.55 -11.12 15.10
CA GLY A 72 -1.30 -12.56 15.02
C GLY A 72 -1.99 -13.35 16.12
N HIS A 73 -2.03 -14.66 15.90
CA HIS A 73 -2.55 -15.65 16.84
C HIS A 73 -1.55 -16.79 17.05
N TRP A 74 -1.63 -17.47 18.20
CA TRP A 74 -0.74 -18.59 18.51
C TRP A 74 -1.33 -19.90 17.99
N ASP A 75 -0.56 -20.60 17.17
CA ASP A 75 -0.82 -21.97 16.76
C ASP A 75 0.37 -22.85 17.20
N GLY A 76 0.13 -23.64 18.25
CA GLY A 76 1.16 -24.39 18.94
C GLY A 76 2.23 -23.47 19.56
N LEU A 77 3.48 -23.62 19.11
CA LEU A 77 4.64 -22.85 19.59
C LEU A 77 4.99 -21.65 18.70
N SER A 78 4.21 -21.40 17.64
CA SER A 78 4.48 -20.33 16.67
C SER A 78 3.35 -19.33 16.62
N CYS A 79 3.69 -18.04 16.61
CA CYS A 79 2.75 -16.97 16.25
C CYS A 79 2.61 -16.92 14.73
N LYS A 80 1.37 -16.93 14.25
CA LYS A 80 0.99 -16.92 12.84
C LYS A 80 0.00 -15.79 12.58
N LEU A 81 -0.22 -15.51 11.30
CA LEU A 81 -1.17 -14.50 10.86
C LEU A 81 -2.12 -15.12 9.82
N ASP A 82 -3.42 -15.00 10.04
CA ASP A 82 -4.38 -15.05 8.94
C ASP A 82 -4.48 -13.63 8.36
N LEU A 83 -4.47 -13.48 7.05
CA LEU A 83 -4.47 -12.15 6.43
C LEU A 83 -5.65 -11.28 6.89
N HIS A 84 -6.83 -11.88 7.09
CA HIS A 84 -8.01 -11.20 7.61
C HIS A 84 -7.83 -10.62 9.02
N ASP A 85 -6.91 -11.13 9.84
CA ASP A 85 -6.66 -10.59 11.18
C ASP A 85 -6.14 -9.14 11.12
N LEU A 86 -5.50 -8.74 10.01
CA LEU A 86 -5.07 -7.36 9.77
C LEU A 86 -6.24 -6.39 9.55
N ALA A 87 -7.44 -6.89 9.24
CA ALA A 87 -8.64 -6.07 9.08
C ALA A 87 -9.23 -5.60 10.42
N LYS A 88 -8.68 -6.05 11.56
CA LYS A 88 -9.20 -5.66 12.87
C LYS A 88 -9.07 -4.15 13.09
N HIS A 89 -10.21 -3.49 13.25
CA HIS A 89 -10.28 -2.04 13.23
C HIS A 89 -9.55 -1.38 14.40
N ASN A 90 -8.87 -0.26 14.12
CA ASN A 90 -8.07 0.53 15.06
C ASN A 90 -6.88 -0.21 15.70
N VAL A 91 -6.36 -1.25 15.04
CA VAL A 91 -5.12 -1.95 15.48
C VAL A 91 -3.93 -1.57 14.60
N ILE A 92 -4.09 -1.80 13.29
CA ILE A 92 -3.22 -1.33 12.22
C ILE A 92 -4.11 -0.69 11.16
N GLU A 93 -5.17 -1.41 10.76
CA GLU A 93 -6.25 -0.88 9.92
C GLU A 93 -6.85 0.39 10.54
N HIS A 94 -7.18 1.33 9.66
CA HIS A 94 -7.78 2.61 9.99
C HIS A 94 -8.70 3.13 8.87
N ASP A 95 -9.64 3.98 9.27
CA ASP A 95 -10.49 4.76 8.38
C ASP A 95 -9.65 5.68 7.46
N GLY A 96 -10.26 6.18 6.38
CA GLY A 96 -9.57 7.06 5.44
C GLY A 96 -8.62 6.33 4.50
N SER A 97 -8.78 5.01 4.36
CA SER A 97 -8.00 4.16 3.45
C SER A 97 -8.25 4.52 1.98
N LEU A 98 -7.21 4.53 1.15
CA LEU A 98 -7.29 4.99 -0.25
C LEU A 98 -8.33 4.26 -1.11
N VAL A 99 -8.50 2.95 -0.91
CA VAL A 99 -9.35 2.09 -1.76
C VAL A 99 -10.23 1.12 -0.99
N HIS A 100 -10.38 1.33 0.32
CA HIS A 100 -11.26 0.53 1.17
C HIS A 100 -12.23 1.45 1.91
N ASP A 101 -13.46 0.98 2.06
CA ASP A 101 -14.46 1.65 2.89
C ASP A 101 -14.01 1.74 4.34
N ASP A 102 -14.45 2.79 5.01
CA ASP A 102 -14.33 2.91 6.45
C ASP A 102 -15.06 1.75 7.16
N THR A 103 -14.59 1.35 8.34
CA THR A 103 -15.25 0.29 9.10
C THR A 103 -16.66 0.73 9.51
N ALA A 104 -17.70 -0.09 9.28
CA ALA A 104 -19.05 0.29 9.65
C ALA A 104 -19.20 0.41 11.19
N PRO A 105 -20.05 1.32 11.70
CA PRO A 105 -20.23 1.49 13.14
C PRO A 105 -20.62 0.18 13.84
N GLY A 106 -19.84 -0.22 14.85
CA GLY A 106 -20.08 -1.44 15.63
C GLY A 106 -19.43 -2.71 15.06
N GLU A 107 -18.85 -2.65 13.86
CA GLU A 107 -18.10 -3.77 13.29
C GLU A 107 -16.69 -3.88 13.89
N THR A 108 -16.21 -5.12 14.01
CA THR A 108 -14.86 -5.40 14.55
C THR A 108 -13.80 -5.39 13.45
N PHE A 109 -14.17 -5.78 12.24
CA PHE A 109 -13.27 -5.91 11.10
C PHE A 109 -13.71 -4.98 9.97
N ALA A 110 -12.74 -4.33 9.35
CA ALA A 110 -12.95 -3.49 8.18
C ALA A 110 -13.26 -4.32 6.93
N PRO A 111 -13.96 -3.73 5.95
CA PRO A 111 -14.05 -4.30 4.62
C PRO A 111 -12.66 -4.51 4.00
N THR A 112 -12.42 -5.72 3.49
CA THR A 112 -11.15 -6.09 2.83
C THR A 112 -11.26 -6.10 1.31
N ARG A 113 -12.46 -5.86 0.79
CA ARG A 113 -12.70 -5.77 -0.65
C ARG A 113 -12.43 -4.34 -1.10
N VAL A 114 -11.67 -4.23 -2.19
CA VAL A 114 -11.42 -2.95 -2.85
C VAL A 114 -12.74 -2.32 -3.29
N ASP A 115 -12.94 -1.07 -2.88
CA ASP A 115 -14.05 -0.25 -3.37
C ASP A 115 -13.67 0.33 -4.75
N PRO A 116 -14.46 0.03 -5.80
CA PRO A 116 -14.14 0.48 -7.16
C PRO A 116 -14.28 2.00 -7.33
N ASP A 117 -15.16 2.67 -6.59
CA ASP A 117 -15.38 4.10 -6.69
C ASP A 117 -14.23 4.86 -6.02
N LEU A 118 -13.73 4.37 -4.87
CA LEU A 118 -12.53 4.90 -4.23
C LEU A 118 -11.28 4.68 -5.09
N LEU A 119 -11.16 3.52 -5.75
CA LEU A 119 -10.08 3.30 -6.71
C LEU A 119 -10.17 4.28 -7.88
N HIS A 120 -11.36 4.52 -8.44
CA HIS A 120 -11.55 5.52 -9.49
C HIS A 120 -11.18 6.93 -9.00
N GLN A 121 -11.63 7.32 -7.81
CA GLN A 121 -11.29 8.62 -7.21
C GLN A 121 -9.77 8.82 -7.08
N LEU A 122 -9.02 7.80 -6.63
CA LEU A 122 -7.56 7.84 -6.58
C LEU A 122 -6.97 8.07 -7.97
N LEU A 123 -7.44 7.31 -8.96
CA LEU A 123 -6.92 7.37 -10.33
C LEU A 123 -7.28 8.67 -11.04
N ASP A 124 -8.41 9.29 -10.70
CA ASP A 124 -8.89 10.54 -11.31
C ASP A 124 -8.27 11.80 -10.67
N THR A 125 -7.34 11.64 -9.73
CA THR A 125 -6.65 12.78 -9.09
C THR A 125 -5.75 13.57 -10.06
N SER A 126 -5.43 13.01 -11.23
CA SER A 126 -4.66 13.66 -12.29
C SER A 126 -5.23 13.28 -13.66
N ASP A 127 -5.05 14.10 -14.70
CA ASP A 127 -5.41 13.71 -16.08
C ASP A 127 -4.31 12.90 -16.78
N SER A 128 -3.11 12.83 -16.21
CA SER A 128 -1.97 12.07 -16.74
C SER A 128 -2.15 10.56 -16.58
N ASP A 129 -1.36 9.75 -17.30
CA ASP A 129 -1.29 8.29 -17.08
C ASP A 129 -0.53 7.89 -15.80
N PHE A 130 0.03 8.87 -15.10
CA PHE A 130 0.81 8.69 -13.88
C PHE A 130 0.30 9.58 -12.76
N LEU A 131 0.56 9.18 -11.51
CA LEU A 131 0.39 10.00 -10.31
C LEU A 131 1.77 10.39 -9.75
N THR A 132 1.97 11.67 -9.48
CA THR A 132 3.13 12.17 -8.72
C THR A 132 2.93 11.93 -7.22
N LEU A 133 3.98 12.14 -6.41
CA LEU A 133 3.83 12.14 -4.95
C LEU A 133 2.80 13.18 -4.47
N HIS A 134 2.75 14.34 -5.12
CA HIS A 134 1.76 15.37 -4.79
C HIS A 134 0.33 14.89 -5.08
N ASP A 135 0.11 14.23 -6.22
CA ASP A 135 -1.21 13.68 -6.56
C ASP A 135 -1.64 12.58 -5.57
N LEU A 136 -0.71 11.71 -5.17
CA LEU A 136 -0.96 10.71 -4.13
C LEU A 136 -1.33 11.37 -2.78
N CYS A 137 -0.62 12.42 -2.37
CA CYS A 137 -0.95 13.19 -1.17
C CYS A 137 -2.33 13.86 -1.29
N GLN A 138 -2.66 14.41 -2.46
CA GLN A 138 -3.96 15.01 -2.73
C GLN A 138 -5.09 13.98 -2.59
N ALA A 139 -4.93 12.80 -3.18
CA ALA A 139 -5.89 11.71 -3.06
C ALA A 139 -6.10 11.29 -1.59
N GLN A 140 -5.01 11.16 -0.83
CA GLN A 140 -5.06 10.82 0.60
C GLN A 140 -5.78 11.90 1.41
N VAL A 141 -5.47 13.18 1.21
CA VAL A 141 -6.13 14.28 1.90
C VAL A 141 -7.61 14.30 1.59
N THR A 142 -7.99 14.22 0.30
CA THR A 142 -9.39 14.18 -0.12
C THR A 142 -10.13 12.99 0.49
N ARG A 143 -9.52 11.80 0.53
CA ARG A 143 -10.11 10.61 1.15
C ARG A 143 -10.30 10.77 2.65
N GLN A 144 -9.32 11.34 3.36
CA GLN A 144 -9.40 11.55 4.80
C GLN A 144 -10.39 12.65 5.18
N ASP A 145 -10.54 13.70 4.37
CA ASP A 145 -11.52 14.77 4.59
C ASP A 145 -12.98 14.27 4.40
N ALA A 146 -13.17 13.25 3.54
CA ALA A 146 -14.45 12.55 3.36
C ALA A 146 -14.69 11.43 4.39
N SER A 147 -13.74 11.19 5.29
CA SER A 147 -13.71 10.10 6.27
C SER A 147 -14.04 10.59 7.68
N ARG A 148 -14.25 9.65 8.61
CA ARG A 148 -14.16 10.00 10.04
C ARG A 148 -12.74 10.44 10.40
N PRO A 149 -12.58 11.40 11.35
CA PRO A 149 -11.27 11.86 11.77
C PRO A 149 -10.41 10.74 12.35
N ILE A 150 -9.18 10.63 11.85
CA ILE A 150 -8.20 9.65 12.31
C ILE A 150 -7.24 10.27 13.34
N GLY A 151 -6.79 9.45 14.30
CA GLY A 151 -5.81 9.88 15.29
C GLY A 151 -4.38 9.99 14.74
N SER A 152 -3.46 10.50 15.55
CA SER A 152 -2.07 10.74 15.13
C SER A 152 -1.32 9.48 14.69
N VAL A 153 -1.58 8.33 15.32
CA VAL A 153 -0.91 7.07 14.97
C VAL A 153 -1.38 6.54 13.61
N PRO A 154 -2.69 6.35 13.35
CA PRO A 154 -3.20 6.08 12.00
C PRO A 154 -2.73 7.07 10.95
N ALA A 155 -2.67 8.37 11.27
CA ALA A 155 -2.20 9.39 10.33
C ALA A 155 -0.72 9.21 9.93
N VAL A 156 0.12 8.60 10.78
CA VAL A 156 1.51 8.22 10.44
C VAL A 156 1.53 6.93 9.61
N VAL A 157 0.67 5.95 9.95
CA VAL A 157 0.53 4.70 9.19
C VAL A 157 0.12 5.01 7.74
N SER A 158 -0.92 5.80 7.54
CA SER A 158 -1.40 6.24 6.23
C SER A 158 -0.31 6.90 5.38
N LYS A 159 0.55 7.75 5.96
CA LYS A 159 1.69 8.35 5.24
C LYS A 159 2.73 7.32 4.83
N GLY A 160 2.98 6.34 5.70
CA GLY A 160 3.89 5.24 5.38
C GLY A 160 3.34 4.34 4.28
N GLU A 161 2.04 4.07 4.25
CA GLU A 161 1.38 3.34 3.17
C GLU A 161 1.48 4.10 1.84
N LEU A 162 1.27 5.42 1.85
CA LEU A 162 1.43 6.27 0.68
C LEU A 162 2.87 6.29 0.16
N ASP A 163 3.86 6.38 1.06
CA ASP A 163 5.27 6.30 0.71
C ASP A 163 5.63 4.95 0.09
N LEU A 164 5.12 3.85 0.66
CA LEU A 164 5.31 2.52 0.11
C LEU A 164 4.76 2.40 -1.31
N ILE A 165 3.59 2.99 -1.61
CA ILE A 165 3.06 3.03 -2.98
C ILE A 165 4.04 3.75 -3.91
N TYR A 166 4.50 4.93 -3.49
CA TYR A 166 5.37 5.78 -4.28
C TYR A 166 6.74 5.13 -4.54
N GLU A 167 7.38 4.56 -3.54
CA GLU A 167 8.72 3.96 -3.65
C GLU A 167 8.69 2.59 -4.35
N VAL A 168 7.67 1.75 -4.09
CA VAL A 168 7.57 0.41 -4.67
C VAL A 168 7.26 0.45 -6.16
N PHE A 169 6.33 1.34 -6.56
CA PHE A 169 5.80 1.38 -7.92
C PHE A 169 6.22 2.61 -8.72
N GLY A 170 6.96 3.52 -8.09
CA GLY A 170 7.54 4.68 -8.76
C GLY A 170 8.51 4.29 -9.86
N ILE A 171 8.35 4.90 -11.02
CA ILE A 171 9.27 4.82 -12.14
C ILE A 171 9.87 6.19 -12.42
N VAL A 172 11.04 6.21 -13.05
CA VAL A 172 11.58 7.42 -13.67
C VAL A 172 10.92 7.54 -15.05
N PRO A 173 10.13 8.60 -15.32
CA PRO A 173 9.47 8.75 -16.61
C PRO A 173 10.50 8.98 -17.73
N ASP A 174 10.21 8.50 -18.95
CA ASP A 174 11.06 8.80 -20.11
C ASP A 174 11.02 10.31 -20.37
N PRO A 175 12.18 10.99 -20.52
CA PRO A 175 12.23 12.41 -20.87
C PRO A 175 11.40 12.82 -22.08
N LYS A 176 11.05 11.89 -22.99
CA LYS A 176 10.21 12.14 -24.16
C LYS A 176 8.70 11.99 -23.92
N GLU A 177 8.31 11.28 -22.86
CA GLU A 177 6.90 11.09 -22.47
C GLU A 177 6.48 12.07 -21.37
N ALA A 178 7.45 12.72 -20.72
CA ALA A 178 7.22 13.87 -19.87
C ALA A 178 6.73 15.05 -20.72
N SER A 179 5.41 15.31 -20.73
CA SER A 179 4.83 16.61 -21.08
C SER A 179 5.65 17.75 -20.45
N GLU A 180 5.68 18.95 -21.03
CA GLU A 180 6.43 20.12 -20.50
C GLU A 180 6.05 20.47 -19.04
N THR A 181 4.93 19.96 -18.52
CA THR A 181 4.52 20.05 -17.10
C THR A 181 5.11 18.97 -16.18
N ALA A 182 5.85 18.01 -16.73
CA ALA A 182 6.32 16.80 -16.06
C ALA A 182 7.84 16.57 -16.18
N THR A 183 8.63 17.62 -16.42
CA THR A 183 10.07 17.56 -16.06
C THR A 183 10.18 17.62 -14.55
N ASN A 184 9.80 16.52 -13.88
CA ASN A 184 9.76 16.40 -12.44
C ASN A 184 11.17 16.29 -11.83
N GLY A 185 12.19 16.89 -12.44
CA GLY A 185 13.56 16.98 -11.92
C GLY A 185 14.21 15.64 -11.54
N GLY A 186 13.79 14.52 -12.14
CA GLY A 186 14.25 13.17 -11.76
C GLY A 186 13.47 12.51 -10.61
N LYS A 187 12.34 13.06 -10.18
CA LYS A 187 11.41 12.46 -9.20
C LYS A 187 10.60 11.33 -9.84
N LEU A 188 10.22 10.35 -9.02
CA LEU A 188 9.41 9.21 -9.45
C LEU A 188 7.97 9.65 -9.77
N VAL A 189 7.33 8.86 -10.62
CA VAL A 189 5.88 8.90 -10.85
C VAL A 189 5.34 7.48 -10.81
N VAL A 190 4.12 7.29 -10.35
CA VAL A 190 3.49 5.97 -10.23
C VAL A 190 2.52 5.76 -11.38
N PRO A 191 2.73 4.76 -12.26
CA PRO A 191 1.80 4.48 -13.35
C PRO A 191 0.42 4.07 -12.82
N LYS A 192 -0.64 4.70 -13.33
CA LYS A 192 -2.02 4.34 -12.99
C LYS A 192 -2.35 2.90 -13.36
N SER A 193 -1.75 2.38 -14.42
CA SER A 193 -1.88 0.98 -14.81
C SER A 193 -1.31 0.01 -13.75
N TYR A 194 -0.29 0.42 -12.99
CA TYR A 194 0.23 -0.36 -11.87
C TYR A 194 -0.76 -0.36 -10.70
N LEU A 195 -1.30 0.82 -10.35
CA LEU A 195 -2.30 0.93 -9.28
C LEU A 195 -3.57 0.15 -9.59
N LYS A 196 -4.09 0.21 -10.83
CA LYS A 196 -5.25 -0.58 -11.28
C LYS A 196 -5.07 -2.07 -11.05
N GLN A 197 -3.87 -2.61 -11.28
CA GLN A 197 -3.58 -4.04 -11.10
C GLN A 197 -3.29 -4.36 -9.64
N TRP A 198 -2.47 -3.57 -8.98
CA TRP A 198 -1.99 -3.88 -7.64
C TRP A 198 -3.02 -3.55 -6.55
N LEU A 199 -3.65 -2.38 -6.59
CA LEU A 199 -4.77 -2.05 -5.70
C LEU A 199 -6.03 -2.75 -6.20
N GLY A 200 -6.42 -2.58 -7.47
CA GLY A 200 -7.73 -3.01 -7.96
C GLY A 200 -7.89 -4.51 -8.17
N GLN A 201 -6.85 -5.22 -8.63
CA GLN A 201 -6.90 -6.65 -8.93
C GLN A 201 -6.12 -7.50 -7.92
N GLU A 202 -5.48 -6.84 -6.95
CA GLU A 202 -4.56 -7.46 -5.99
C GLU A 202 -3.55 -8.36 -6.70
N ARG A 203 -2.91 -7.80 -7.74
CA ARG A 203 -2.02 -8.50 -8.67
C ARG A 203 -0.75 -7.70 -8.89
N LEU A 204 0.40 -8.38 -8.92
CA LEU A 204 1.65 -7.71 -9.29
C LEU A 204 1.54 -7.18 -10.74
N PRO A 205 1.91 -5.91 -11.00
CA PRO A 205 1.67 -5.31 -12.31
C PRO A 205 2.45 -5.97 -13.44
N ASP A 206 1.84 -6.06 -14.62
CA ASP A 206 2.49 -6.52 -15.83
C ASP A 206 3.70 -5.65 -16.18
N GLY A 207 4.82 -6.29 -16.53
CA GLY A 207 6.07 -5.61 -16.87
C GLY A 207 6.83 -5.00 -15.70
N TRP A 208 6.27 -4.98 -14.49
CA TRP A 208 6.96 -4.47 -13.30
C TRP A 208 8.09 -5.41 -12.86
N LYS A 209 9.29 -4.86 -12.70
CA LYS A 209 10.52 -5.60 -12.39
C LYS A 209 10.97 -5.45 -10.93
N GLY A 210 10.08 -4.98 -10.07
CA GLY A 210 10.40 -4.58 -8.71
C GLY A 210 10.71 -3.09 -8.60
N PRO A 211 10.88 -2.58 -7.37
CA PRO A 211 11.21 -1.18 -7.13
C PRO A 211 12.55 -0.78 -7.75
N VAL A 212 12.64 0.49 -8.13
CA VAL A 212 13.85 1.09 -8.72
C VAL A 212 14.96 1.26 -7.69
N ASN A 213 14.60 1.54 -6.43
CA ASN A 213 15.49 1.70 -5.29
C ASN A 213 15.19 0.65 -4.22
N ALA A 214 16.15 0.36 -3.34
CA ALA A 214 15.87 -0.38 -2.12
C ALA A 214 15.11 0.52 -1.14
N ILE A 215 14.08 -0.02 -0.49
CA ILE A 215 13.20 0.75 0.39
C ILE A 215 13.64 0.53 1.82
N THR A 216 14.04 1.60 2.51
CA THR A 216 14.64 1.49 3.83
C THR A 216 13.80 2.14 4.90
N LEU A 217 14.02 1.73 6.16
CA LEU A 217 13.36 2.38 7.29
C LEU A 217 13.75 3.86 7.39
N THR A 218 14.98 4.21 6.99
CA THR A 218 15.46 5.60 7.03
C THR A 218 14.85 6.46 5.92
N SER A 219 14.68 5.94 4.71
CA SER A 219 14.00 6.67 3.63
C SER A 219 12.53 6.90 3.99
N LEU A 220 11.86 5.89 4.54
CA LEU A 220 10.47 6.00 5.01
C LEU A 220 10.30 7.17 6.01
N VAL A 221 11.15 7.23 7.04
CA VAL A 221 11.04 8.30 8.04
C VAL A 221 11.22 9.68 7.41
N SER A 222 12.17 9.83 6.48
CA SER A 222 12.37 11.08 5.74
C SER A 222 11.15 11.45 4.90
N HIS A 223 10.59 10.49 4.17
CA HIS A 223 9.45 10.72 3.28
C HIS A 223 8.15 10.97 4.05
N ILE A 224 7.92 10.36 5.22
CA ILE A 224 6.79 10.69 6.09
C ILE A 224 6.79 12.18 6.46
N HIS A 225 7.96 12.76 6.75
CA HIS A 225 8.07 14.20 7.02
C HIS A 225 7.77 15.04 5.78
N GLN A 226 8.27 14.61 4.60
CA GLN A 226 8.00 15.27 3.33
C GLN A 226 6.51 15.25 2.98
N ILE A 227 5.87 14.09 3.06
CA ILE A 227 4.42 13.90 2.84
C ILE A 227 3.65 14.79 3.81
N GLY A 228 4.02 14.81 5.09
CA GLY A 228 3.40 15.69 6.07
C GLY A 228 3.56 17.19 5.76
N GLY A 229 4.62 17.59 5.04
CA GLY A 229 4.77 18.94 4.49
C GLY A 229 3.79 19.21 3.36
N ILE A 230 3.73 18.31 2.37
CA ILE A 230 2.83 18.40 1.21
C ILE A 230 1.37 18.44 1.65
N GLU A 231 0.96 17.55 2.57
CA GLU A 231 -0.41 17.55 3.09
C GLU A 231 -0.79 18.87 3.78
N LYS A 232 0.16 19.51 4.48
CA LYS A 232 -0.07 20.83 5.10
C LYS A 232 -0.26 21.89 4.03
N GLU A 233 0.55 21.88 2.98
CA GLU A 233 0.44 22.80 1.85
C GLU A 233 -0.91 22.66 1.15
N ILE A 234 -1.34 21.42 0.85
CA ILE A 234 -2.65 21.12 0.25
C ILE A 234 -3.81 21.64 1.12
N LYS A 235 -3.68 21.55 2.45
CA LYS A 235 -4.71 22.00 3.39
C LYS A 235 -4.69 23.50 3.67
N MET A 236 -3.73 24.26 3.15
CA MET A 236 -3.75 25.72 3.31
C MET A 236 -4.80 26.33 2.37
N PRO A 237 -5.65 27.25 2.87
CA PRO A 237 -6.55 27.99 1.99
C PRO A 237 -5.73 28.85 1.02
N ASP A 238 -6.20 28.93 -0.23
CA ASP A 238 -5.55 29.70 -1.28
C ASP A 238 -5.44 31.18 -0.85
N LYS A 239 -4.25 31.78 -0.96
CA LYS A 239 -4.00 33.16 -0.49
C LYS A 239 -4.59 34.24 -1.41
N THR A 240 -5.43 33.86 -2.36
CA THR A 240 -5.92 34.70 -3.45
C THR A 240 -7.22 35.46 -3.15
N ASP A 241 -7.81 35.27 -1.96
CA ASP A 241 -9.03 35.96 -1.52
C ASP A 241 -8.81 36.95 -0.33
N LEU A 242 -7.68 37.67 -0.32
CA LEU A 242 -7.42 38.81 0.59
C LEU A 242 -7.03 40.09 -0.15
#